data_AF-A0A967MLN2-F1
#
_entry.id   AF-A0A967MLN2-F1
#
_cell.length_a   1.000
_cell.length_b   1.000
_cell.length_c   1.000
_cell.angle_alpha   90.00
_cell.angle_beta   90.00
_cell.angle_gamma   90.00
#
_symmetry.space_group_name_H-M   'P 1'
#
loop_
_entity.id
_entity.type
_entity.pdbx_description
1 polymer ?
#
loop_
_entity_poly.entity_id
_entity_poly.type
_entity_poly.pdbx_seq_one_letter_code
_entity_poly.pdbx_strand_id
1 'polypeptide(L)' 'VRRLVMGLEDRAPTSAELEEMKGLVARGMAEGAWGISTGLKYLPGAFSELDEVVALSEVAAG' A
#
# COMPACT_ATOMS: atom_id res chain seq x y z
N VAL A 1 3.87 3.44 -0.55
CA VAL A 1 2.55 3.97 -0.96
C VAL A 1 1.77 4.57 0.22
N ARG A 2 1.59 3.87 1.36
CA ARG A 2 0.91 4.40 2.55
C ARG A 2 1.36 5.78 3.00
N ARG A 3 2.67 5.99 3.17
CA ARG A 3 3.20 7.32 3.53
C ARG A 3 2.86 8.43 2.53
N LEU A 4 2.75 8.10 1.25
CA LEU A 4 2.45 9.08 0.20
C LEU A 4 0.98 9.52 0.25
N VAL A 5 0.07 8.60 0.56
CA VAL A 5 -1.38 8.84 0.59
C VAL A 5 -1.84 9.31 1.96
N MET A 6 -1.35 8.68 3.03
CA MET A 6 -1.85 8.83 4.40
C MET A 6 -0.83 9.46 5.37
N GLY A 7 0.40 9.75 4.94
CA GLY A 7 1.41 10.32 5.85
C GLY A 7 1.78 9.39 7.01
N LEU A 8 1.60 9.88 8.24
CA LEU A 8 1.89 9.15 9.50
C LEU A 8 0.62 8.82 10.30
N GLU A 9 -0.52 8.75 9.63
CA GLU A 9 -1.82 8.50 10.24
C GLU A 9 -1.93 7.07 10.82
N ASP A 10 -2.28 6.99 12.11
CA ASP A 10 -2.54 5.75 12.86
C ASP A 10 -4.04 5.38 12.79
N ARG A 11 -4.46 4.98 11.59
CA ARG A 11 -5.82 4.50 11.29
C ARG A 11 -5.83 3.65 10.02
N ALA A 12 -6.89 2.88 9.82
CA ALA A 12 -7.13 2.22 8.54
C ALA A 12 -7.31 3.25 7.40
N PRO A 13 -6.89 2.92 6.16
CA PRO A 13 -7.21 3.73 5.00
C PRO A 13 -8.72 3.77 4.77
N THR A 14 -9.23 4.92 4.35
CA THR A 14 -10.55 5.00 3.74
C THR A 14 -10.53 4.27 2.39
N SER A 15 -11.71 3.93 1.86
CA SER A 15 -11.80 3.27 0.54
C SER A 15 -11.12 4.08 -0.56
N ALA A 16 -11.22 5.41 -0.54
CA ALA A 16 -10.57 6.28 -1.52
C ALA A 16 -9.03 6.23 -1.42
N GLU A 17 -8.49 6.29 -0.19
CA GLU A 17 -7.04 6.20 0.05
C GLU A 17 -6.49 4.81 -0.32
N LEU A 18 -7.25 3.75 -0.06
CA LEU A 18 -6.86 2.40 -0.45
C LEU A 18 -6.80 2.26 -1.97
N GLU A 19 -7.79 2.78 -2.69
CA GLU A 19 -7.79 2.77 -4.16
C GLU A 19 -6.64 3.63 -4.74
N GLU A 20 -6.32 4.76 -4.13
CA GLU A 20 -5.16 5.56 -4.51
C GLU A 20 -3.84 4.79 -4.31
N MET A 21 -3.68 4.10 -3.17
CA MET A 21 -2.51 3.27 -2.91
C MET A 21 -2.38 2.12 -3.91
N LYS A 22 -3.49 1.45 -4.25
CA LYS A 22 -3.53 0.41 -5.29
C LYS A 22 -3.11 0.97 -6.64
N GLY A 23 -3.60 2.15 -7.02
CA GLY A 23 -3.22 2.82 -8.26
C GLY A 23 -1.71 3.09 -8.35
N LEU A 24 -1.10 3.52 -7.23
CA LEU A 24 0.36 3.71 -7.16
C LEU A 24 1.13 2.40 -7.30
N VAL A 25 0.66 1.31 -6.67
CA VAL A 25 1.28 -0.02 -6.83
C VAL A 25 1.15 -0.50 -8.27
N ALA A 26 -0.05 -0.45 -8.86
CA ALA A 26 -0.31 -0.86 -10.24
C ALA A 26 0.58 -0.09 -11.23
N ARG A 27 0.75 1.22 -11.02
CA ARG A 27 1.65 2.03 -11.84
C ARG A 27 3.10 1.55 -11.73
N GLY A 28 3.59 1.29 -10.52
CA GLY A 28 4.95 0.78 -10.31
C GLY A 28 5.18 -0.58 -10.99
N MET A 29 4.21 -1.49 -10.90
CA MET A 29 4.26 -2.78 -11.60
C MET A 29 4.30 -2.59 -13.12
N ALA A 30 3.45 -1.71 -13.67
CA ALA A 30 3.44 -1.39 -15.10
C ALA A 30 4.74 -0.71 -15.58
N GLU A 31 5.42 0.04 -14.71
CA GLU A 31 6.73 0.63 -14.96
C GLU A 31 7.88 -0.40 -14.88
N GLY A 32 7.59 -1.67 -14.57
CA GLY A 32 8.54 -2.78 -14.56
C GLY A 32 9.02 -3.23 -13.19
N ALA A 33 8.35 -2.82 -12.10
CA ALA A 33 8.62 -3.37 -10.78
C ALA A 33 8.35 -4.89 -10.75
N TRP A 34 9.21 -5.63 -10.05
CA TRP A 34 9.06 -7.09 -9.90
C TRP A 34 8.12 -7.50 -8.77
N GLY A 35 7.78 -6.57 -7.87
CA GLY A 35 6.91 -6.80 -6.73
C GLY A 35 6.98 -5.66 -5.73
N ILE A 36 6.36 -5.85 -4.57
CA ILE A 36 6.33 -4.87 -3.47
C ILE A 36 7.06 -5.38 -2.23
N SER A 37 7.53 -4.45 -1.41
CA SER A 37 8.01 -4.71 -0.06
C SER A 37 7.17 -3.97 0.96
N THR A 38 7.04 -4.53 2.17
CA THR A 38 6.27 -3.94 3.27
C THR A 38 7.18 -3.57 4.43
N GLY A 39 6.91 -2.41 5.04
CA GLY A 39 7.67 -1.87 6.16
C GLY A 39 6.95 -2.03 7.49
N LEU A 40 6.37 -3.20 7.79
CA LEU A 40 5.43 -3.38 8.92
C LEU A 40 6.04 -3.15 10.31
N LYS A 41 7.37 -3.12 10.41
CA LYS A 41 8.07 -2.82 11.67
C LYS A 41 8.22 -1.32 11.93
N TYR A 42 8.06 -0.48 10.92
CA TYR A 42 8.34 0.96 10.98
C TYR A 42 7.12 1.78 10.61
N LEU A 43 6.97 2.97 11.21
CA LEU A 43 5.89 3.89 10.84
C LEU A 43 6.03 4.40 9.39
N PRO A 44 4.92 4.58 8.66
CA PRO A 44 3.53 4.30 9.04
C PRO A 44 3.08 2.84 8.81
N GLY A 45 3.99 1.96 8.36
CA GLY A 45 3.67 0.57 8.03
C GLY A 45 3.28 -0.29 9.23
N ALA A 46 3.67 0.10 10.45
CA ALA A 46 3.20 -0.59 11.67
C ALA A 46 1.69 -0.43 11.92
N PHE A 47 1.04 0.55 11.26
CA PHE A 47 -0.41 0.76 11.33
C PHE A 47 -1.18 0.03 10.22
N SER A 48 -0.48 -0.65 9.31
CA SER A 48 -1.13 -1.38 8.22
C SER A 48 -1.81 -2.64 8.77
N GLU A 49 -3.08 -2.81 8.45
CA GLU A 49 -3.84 -4.00 8.76
C GLU A 49 -3.64 -5.10 7.70
N LEU A 50 -3.99 -6.34 8.04
CA LEU A 50 -3.82 -7.49 7.13
C LEU A 50 -4.54 -7.26 5.80
N ASP A 51 -5.77 -6.75 5.83
CA ASP A 51 -6.60 -6.54 4.64
C ASP A 51 -5.97 -5.51 3.68
N GLU A 52 -5.34 -4.46 4.21
CA GLU A 52 -4.58 -3.49 3.40
C GLU A 52 -3.40 -4.17 2.71
N VAL A 53 -2.63 -4.97 3.44
CA VAL A 53 -1.44 -5.65 2.89
C VAL A 53 -1.84 -6.67 1.83
N VAL A 54 -2.90 -7.44 2.06
CA VAL A 54 -3.44 -8.40 1.10
C VAL A 54 -3.89 -7.66 -0.15
N ALA A 55 -4.71 -6.61 -0.01
CA ALA A 55 -5.24 -5.86 -1.15
C ALA A 55 -4.14 -5.23 -2.02
N LEU A 56 -3.05 -4.73 -1.42
CA LEU A 56 -1.91 -4.21 -2.18
C LEU A 56 -1.08 -5.32 -2.82
N SER A 57 -0.96 -6.47 -2.17
CA SER A 57 -0.22 -7.62 -2.71
C SER A 57 -0.94 -8.26 -3.89
N GLU A 58 -2.28 -8.30 -3.88
CA GLU A 58 -3.09 -8.76 -5.01
C GLU A 58 -2.84 -7.90 -6.26
N VAL A 59 -2.75 -6.58 -6.10
CA VAL A 59 -2.42 -5.67 -7.22
C VAL A 59 -1.00 -5.92 -7.74
N ALA A 60 -0.05 -6.26 -6.85
CA ALA A 60 1.33 -6.55 -7.24
C ALA A 60 1.52 -7.93 -7.90
N ALA A 61 0.56 -8.85 -7.75
CA ALA A 61 0.62 -10.19 -8.32
C ALA A 61 -0.03 -10.29 -9.72
N GLY A 62 -0.66 -9.21 -10.19
CA GLY A 62 -1.34 -9.12 -11.49
C GLY A 62 -0.41 -9.07 -12.68
#